data_AF-A0A7V9NSH7-F1
#
_entry.id   AF-A0A7V9NSH7-F1
#
_cell.length_a   1.000
_cell.length_b   1.000
_cell.length_c   1.000
_cell.angle_alpha   90.00
_cell.angle_beta   90.00
_cell.angle_gamma   90.00
#
_symmetry.space_group_name_H-M   'P 1'
#
loop_
_entity.id
_entity.type
_entity.pdbx_description
1 polymer ?
#
loop_
_entity_poly.entity_id
_entity_poly.type
_entity_poly.pdbx_seq_one_letter_code
_entity_poly.pdbx_strand_id
1 'polypeptide(L)'
;MGAALPDLQREAGVPVGHGWSAAVRVGIDCHREADAVFHDLPVFRAQSGALTRALLDAEVPRGAARAIGHAGWELLLDGELVDNTALVDAYLTAMAVEVNDSAWAAALQRRVERGAPRFYADPASVAELLWRVLRGRRLLAFDRMHIAAVTTCLADAQPDVAAAAPSVFAALGD
;
A
#
# COMPACT_ATOMS: atom_id res chain seq x y z
N MET A 1 -11.59 8.24 -7.54
CA MET A 1 -11.67 6.76 -7.57
C MET A 1 -10.70 6.12 -8.56
N GLY A 2 -10.65 6.52 -9.85
CA GLY A 2 -9.88 5.79 -10.87
C GLY A 2 -8.41 5.53 -10.51
N ALA A 3 -7.72 6.50 -9.91
CA ALA A 3 -6.33 6.33 -9.46
C ALA A 3 -6.16 5.37 -8.28
N ALA A 4 -7.17 5.21 -7.43
CA ALA A 4 -7.13 4.26 -6.31
C ALA A 4 -7.59 2.84 -6.72
N LEU A 5 -8.19 2.69 -7.91
CA LEU A 5 -8.84 1.44 -8.31
C LEU A 5 -7.86 0.24 -8.41
N PRO A 6 -6.64 0.39 -8.96
CA PRO A 6 -5.69 -0.72 -9.05
C PRO A 6 -5.32 -1.32 -7.69
N ASP A 7 -5.14 -0.49 -6.66
CA ASP A 7 -4.81 -0.95 -5.31
C ASP A 7 -6.02 -1.57 -4.63
N LEU A 8 -7.18 -0.92 -4.73
CA LEU A 8 -8.44 -1.42 -4.19
C LEU A 8 -8.81 -2.78 -4.78
N GLN A 9 -8.51 -3.03 -6.06
CA GLN A 9 -8.74 -4.33 -6.69
C GLN A 9 -7.99 -5.44 -5.94
N ARG A 10 -6.70 -5.21 -5.63
CA ARG A 10 -5.86 -6.19 -4.95
C ARG A 10 -6.32 -6.43 -3.51
N GLU A 11 -6.73 -5.38 -2.82
CA GLU A 11 -7.18 -5.46 -1.44
C GLU A 11 -8.59 -6.04 -1.29
N ALA A 12 -9.52 -5.64 -2.15
CA ALA A 12 -10.91 -6.08 -2.13
C ALA A 12 -11.08 -7.49 -2.73
N GLY A 13 -10.14 -7.93 -3.57
CA GLY A 13 -10.26 -9.20 -4.29
C GLY A 13 -11.41 -9.21 -5.31
N VAL A 14 -11.93 -8.04 -5.69
CA VAL A 14 -13.02 -7.90 -6.65
C VAL A 14 -12.41 -7.58 -8.02
N PRO A 15 -12.64 -8.39 -9.07
CA PRO A 15 -12.15 -8.09 -10.40
C PRO A 15 -12.60 -6.72 -10.90
N VAL A 16 -11.72 -6.00 -11.57
CA VAL A 16 -12.08 -4.79 -12.31
C VAL A 16 -12.89 -5.24 -13.53
N GLY A 17 -14.20 -4.93 -13.51
CA GLY A 17 -15.10 -5.24 -14.62
C GLY A 17 -14.77 -4.45 -15.88
N HIS A 18 -15.43 -4.80 -16.99
CA HIS A 18 -15.40 -4.01 -18.21
C HIS A 18 -16.47 -2.91 -18.13
N GLY A 19 -16.21 -1.73 -18.70
CA GLY A 19 -17.23 -0.66 -18.80
C GLY A 19 -17.04 0.55 -17.87
N TRP A 20 -15.84 0.76 -17.31
CA TRP A 20 -15.55 1.99 -16.58
C TRP A 20 -15.70 3.24 -17.47
N SER A 21 -16.02 4.38 -16.86
CA SER A 21 -16.11 5.65 -17.59
C SER A 21 -14.73 6.11 -18.09
N ALA A 22 -14.70 7.04 -19.04
CA ALA A 22 -13.45 7.64 -19.51
C ALA A 22 -12.68 8.33 -18.36
N ALA A 23 -13.38 8.99 -17.45
CA ALA A 23 -12.78 9.62 -16.27
C ALA A 23 -12.10 8.62 -15.33
N VAL A 24 -12.69 7.44 -15.13
CA VAL A 24 -12.07 6.37 -14.33
C VAL A 24 -10.80 5.85 -14.99
N ARG A 25 -10.80 5.70 -16.33
CA ARG A 25 -9.60 5.29 -17.08
C ARG A 25 -8.46 6.31 -16.94
N VAL A 26 -8.75 7.60 -17.09
CA VAL A 26 -7.75 8.67 -16.85
C VAL A 26 -7.15 8.56 -15.46
N GLY A 27 -7.96 8.27 -14.43
CA GLY A 27 -7.45 8.03 -13.09
C GLY A 27 -6.52 6.80 -13.01
N ILE A 28 -6.87 5.69 -13.65
CA ILE A 28 -6.02 4.48 -13.67
C ILE A 28 -4.68 4.78 -14.35
N ASP A 29 -4.68 5.54 -15.45
CA ASP A 29 -3.46 5.89 -16.16
C ASP A 29 -2.59 6.84 -15.33
N CYS A 30 -3.19 7.84 -14.68
CA CYS A 30 -2.52 8.69 -13.70
C CYS A 30 -1.86 7.88 -12.56
N HIS A 31 -2.53 6.85 -12.03
CA HIS A 31 -1.92 5.95 -11.04
C HIS A 31 -0.71 5.22 -11.60
N ARG A 32 -0.79 4.68 -12.81
CA ARG A 32 0.33 3.94 -13.43
C ARG A 32 1.54 4.84 -13.68
N GLU A 33 1.30 6.09 -14.09
CA GLU A 33 2.35 7.08 -14.29
C GLU A 33 3.03 7.44 -12.96
N ALA A 34 2.25 7.71 -11.91
CA ALA A 34 2.77 7.98 -10.58
C ALA A 34 3.54 6.78 -10.00
N ASP A 35 3.00 5.56 -10.13
CA ASP A 35 3.62 4.31 -9.68
C ASP A 35 4.99 4.08 -10.37
N ALA A 36 5.07 4.33 -11.68
CA ALA A 36 6.32 4.22 -12.41
C ALA A 36 7.38 5.22 -11.93
N VAL A 37 7.00 6.50 -11.73
CA VAL A 37 7.91 7.53 -11.20
C VAL A 37 8.38 7.15 -9.79
N PHE A 38 7.43 6.73 -8.93
CA PHE A 38 7.70 6.31 -7.57
C PHE A 38 8.72 5.16 -7.49
N HIS A 39 8.53 4.10 -8.28
CA HIS A 39 9.44 2.94 -8.29
C HIS A 39 10.84 3.27 -8.83
N ASP A 40 10.97 4.32 -9.63
CA ASP A 40 12.26 4.81 -10.13
C ASP A 40 12.99 5.71 -9.12
N LEU A 41 12.35 6.15 -8.04
CA LEU A 41 13.01 6.99 -7.03
C LEU A 41 14.20 6.27 -6.38
N PRO A 42 15.41 6.86 -6.36
CA PRO A 42 16.57 6.25 -5.72
C PRO A 42 16.36 5.95 -4.24
N VAL A 43 15.64 6.81 -3.52
CA VAL A 43 15.34 6.64 -2.09
C VAL A 43 14.47 5.41 -1.85
N PHE A 44 13.42 5.21 -2.66
CA PHE A 44 12.57 4.03 -2.59
C PHE A 44 13.37 2.74 -2.82
N ARG A 45 14.16 2.69 -3.90
CA ARG A 45 14.98 1.51 -4.24
C ARG A 45 16.01 1.19 -3.15
N ALA A 46 16.64 2.21 -2.58
CA ALA A 46 17.61 2.05 -1.50
C ALA A 46 16.97 1.52 -0.21
N GLN A 47 15.87 2.15 0.23
CA GLN A 47 15.23 1.83 1.51
C GLN A 47 14.43 0.53 1.46
N SER A 48 13.67 0.25 0.39
CA SER A 48 13.02 -1.06 0.20
C SER A 48 14.04 -2.21 0.12
N GLY A 49 15.22 -1.94 -0.47
CA GLY A 49 16.34 -2.86 -0.48
C GLY A 49 16.96 -3.08 0.91
N ALA A 50 17.05 -2.03 1.73
CA ALA A 50 17.52 -2.12 3.11
C ALA A 50 16.56 -2.93 3.99
N LEU A 51 15.26 -2.66 3.90
CA LEU A 51 14.23 -3.43 4.60
C LEU A 51 14.24 -4.90 4.16
N THR A 52 14.39 -5.17 2.85
CA THR A 52 14.55 -6.54 2.34
C THR A 52 15.73 -7.27 3.00
N ARG A 53 16.88 -6.60 3.18
CA ARG A 53 18.06 -7.19 3.83
C ARG A 53 17.80 -7.47 5.31
N ALA A 54 17.22 -6.53 6.04
CA ALA A 54 16.87 -6.72 7.45
C ALA A 54 15.93 -7.93 7.65
N LEU A 55 14.95 -8.09 6.76
CA LEU A 55 14.03 -9.25 6.80
C LEU A 55 14.74 -10.58 6.51
N LEU A 56 15.71 -10.59 5.59
CA LEU A 56 16.53 -11.77 5.33
C LEU A 56 17.40 -12.13 6.53
N ASP A 57 17.98 -11.14 7.20
CA ASP A 57 18.79 -11.32 8.40
C ASP A 57 17.94 -11.83 9.58
N ALA A 58 16.64 -11.49 9.59
CA ALA A 58 15.63 -12.02 10.51
C ALA A 58 15.00 -13.35 10.04
N GLU A 59 15.66 -14.06 9.11
CA GLU A 59 15.27 -15.38 8.60
C GLU A 59 13.91 -15.45 7.87
N VAL A 60 13.35 -14.31 7.46
CA VAL A 60 12.13 -14.29 6.64
C VAL A 60 12.42 -14.90 5.26
N PRO A 61 11.58 -15.80 4.74
CA PRO A 61 11.80 -16.42 3.42
C PRO A 61 12.03 -15.39 2.31
N ARG A 62 13.04 -15.62 1.47
CA ARG A 62 13.50 -14.65 0.46
C ARG A 62 12.41 -14.01 -0.40
N GLY A 63 11.43 -14.81 -0.84
CA GLY A 63 10.32 -14.29 -1.64
C GLY A 63 9.41 -13.36 -0.86
N ALA A 64 9.12 -13.69 0.39
CA ALA A 64 8.39 -12.83 1.32
C ALA A 64 9.20 -11.58 1.68
N ALA A 65 10.48 -11.72 2.01
CA ALA A 65 11.37 -10.61 2.35
C ALA A 65 11.41 -9.54 1.25
N ARG A 66 11.49 -9.95 -0.03
CA ARG A 66 11.42 -9.01 -1.17
C ARG A 66 10.05 -8.35 -1.31
N ALA A 67 8.97 -9.12 -1.15
CA ALA A 67 7.62 -8.59 -1.25
C ALA A 67 7.31 -7.60 -0.11
N ILE A 68 7.72 -7.92 1.11
CA ILE A 68 7.53 -7.08 2.29
C ILE A 68 8.49 -5.88 2.25
N GLY A 69 9.73 -6.05 1.80
CA GLY A 69 10.64 -4.91 1.64
C GLY A 69 10.11 -3.85 0.68
N HIS A 70 9.45 -4.27 -0.39
CA HIS A 70 8.79 -3.40 -1.34
C HIS A 70 7.46 -2.84 -0.80
N ALA A 71 6.46 -3.71 -0.62
CA ALA A 71 5.10 -3.29 -0.26
C ALA A 71 5.01 -2.78 1.19
N GLY A 72 5.82 -3.30 2.11
CA GLY A 72 5.84 -2.81 3.49
C GLY A 72 6.38 -1.40 3.59
N TRP A 73 7.36 -1.03 2.77
CA TRP A 73 7.85 0.34 2.70
C TRP A 73 6.77 1.28 2.13
N GLU A 74 6.08 0.89 1.05
CA GLU A 74 4.96 1.65 0.47
C GLU A 74 3.85 1.88 1.48
N LEU A 75 3.45 0.83 2.20
CA LEU A 75 2.40 0.91 3.20
C LEU A 75 2.80 1.84 4.36
N LEU A 76 4.05 1.78 4.85
CA LEU A 76 4.51 2.73 5.86
C LEU A 76 4.50 4.18 5.34
N LEU A 77 4.87 4.40 4.08
CA LEU A 77 4.82 5.73 3.47
C LEU A 77 3.38 6.26 3.37
N ASP A 78 2.43 5.41 2.99
CA ASP A 78 1.00 5.78 3.00
C ASP A 78 0.52 6.14 4.42
N GLY A 79 1.12 5.54 5.44
CA GLY A 79 0.94 5.88 6.84
C GLY A 79 1.28 7.34 7.15
N GLU A 80 2.25 7.94 6.48
CA GLU A 80 2.64 9.35 6.66
C GLU A 80 1.62 10.33 6.08
N LEU A 81 0.72 9.88 5.21
CA LEU A 81 -0.34 10.71 4.62
C LEU A 81 -1.57 10.87 5.52
N VAL A 82 -1.71 10.06 6.58
CA VAL A 82 -2.94 9.98 7.38
C VAL A 82 -3.16 11.19 8.29
N ASP A 83 -2.12 11.98 8.53
CA ASP A 83 -2.19 13.23 9.29
C ASP A 83 -2.50 14.45 8.41
N ASN A 84 -2.46 14.29 7.08
CA ASN A 84 -2.91 15.32 6.14
C ASN A 84 -4.43 15.23 5.96
N THR A 85 -5.16 16.03 6.74
CA THR A 85 -6.63 16.04 6.73
C THR A 85 -7.22 16.29 5.34
N ALA A 86 -6.61 17.17 4.54
CA ALA A 86 -7.08 17.46 3.19
C ALA A 86 -6.96 16.24 2.25
N LEU A 87 -5.86 15.49 2.35
CA LEU A 87 -5.69 14.26 1.57
C LEU A 87 -6.62 13.14 2.04
N VAL A 88 -6.81 13.02 3.36
CA VAL A 88 -7.78 12.09 3.94
C VAL A 88 -9.20 12.38 3.46
N ASP A 89 -9.62 13.64 3.48
CA ASP A 89 -10.95 14.04 3.03
C ASP A 89 -11.14 13.80 1.52
N ALA A 90 -10.13 14.11 0.72
CA ALA A 90 -10.12 13.81 -0.72
C ALA A 90 -10.22 12.30 -0.98
N TYR A 91 -9.47 11.50 -0.22
CA TYR A 91 -9.53 10.03 -0.29
C TYR A 91 -10.92 9.50 0.06
N LEU A 92 -11.50 9.91 1.18
CA LEU A 92 -12.83 9.45 1.60
C LEU A 92 -13.92 9.87 0.62
N THR A 93 -13.84 11.11 0.11
CA THR A 93 -14.74 11.59 -0.95
C THR A 93 -14.63 10.73 -2.21
N ALA A 94 -13.40 10.36 -2.61
CA ALA A 94 -13.17 9.49 -3.75
C ALA A 94 -13.66 8.05 -3.55
N MET A 95 -13.77 7.58 -2.30
CA MET A 95 -14.29 6.24 -1.95
C MET A 95 -15.81 6.20 -1.82
N ALA A 96 -16.46 7.32 -1.53
CA ALA A 96 -17.91 7.44 -1.38
C ALA A 96 -18.69 7.48 -2.71
N VAL A 97 -18.03 7.18 -3.83
CA VAL A 97 -18.67 7.22 -5.16
C VAL A 97 -19.61 6.03 -5.35
N GLU A 98 -20.77 6.29 -5.94
CA GLU A 98 -21.72 5.24 -6.29
C GLU A 98 -21.21 4.42 -7.48
N VAL A 99 -21.30 3.10 -7.36
CA VAL A 99 -20.91 2.14 -8.40
C VAL A 99 -22.04 1.13 -8.60
N ASN A 100 -22.36 0.84 -9.86
CA ASN A 100 -23.47 -0.07 -10.21
C ASN A 100 -23.16 -1.55 -9.92
N ASP A 101 -21.89 -1.90 -9.72
CA ASP A 101 -21.47 -3.26 -9.38
C ASP A 101 -21.59 -3.48 -7.86
N SER A 102 -22.45 -4.42 -7.47
CA SER A 102 -22.77 -4.70 -6.06
C SER A 102 -21.57 -5.17 -5.22
N ALA A 103 -20.61 -5.89 -5.84
CA ALA A 103 -19.42 -6.35 -5.13
C ALA A 103 -18.46 -5.18 -4.85
N TRP A 104 -18.30 -4.29 -5.83
CA TRP A 104 -17.56 -3.03 -5.66
C TRP A 104 -18.24 -2.07 -4.69
N ALA A 105 -19.57 -1.92 -4.75
CA ALA A 105 -20.32 -1.08 -3.83
C ALA A 105 -20.11 -1.53 -2.38
N ALA A 106 -20.22 -2.84 -2.12
CA ALA A 106 -19.97 -3.41 -0.80
C ALA A 106 -18.50 -3.25 -0.36
N ALA A 107 -17.54 -3.33 -1.29
CA ALA A 107 -16.12 -3.12 -0.99
C ALA A 107 -15.80 -1.67 -0.60
N LEU A 108 -16.32 -0.71 -1.37
CA LEU A 108 -16.18 0.73 -1.12
C LEU A 108 -16.88 1.13 0.19
N GLN A 109 -18.10 0.64 0.42
CA GLN A 109 -18.81 0.88 1.68
C GLN A 109 -17.98 0.41 2.90
N ARG A 110 -17.49 -0.83 2.88
CA ARG A 110 -16.60 -1.34 3.94
C ARG A 110 -15.30 -0.54 4.09
N ARG A 111 -14.87 0.19 3.06
CA ARG A 111 -13.69 1.05 3.12
C ARG A 111 -14.02 2.38 3.78
N VAL A 112 -15.12 3.02 3.36
CA VAL A 112 -15.63 4.25 3.99
C VAL A 112 -15.93 4.03 5.47
N GLU A 113 -16.56 2.91 5.83
CA GLU A 113 -16.86 2.56 7.24
C GLU A 113 -15.60 2.37 8.09
N ARG A 114 -14.49 1.92 7.48
CA ARG A 114 -13.19 1.81 8.15
C ARG A 114 -12.47 3.15 8.29
N GLY A 115 -12.87 4.17 7.53
CA GLY A 115 -12.27 5.49 7.54
C GLY A 115 -10.88 5.54 6.89
N ALA A 116 -10.11 6.57 7.25
CA ALA A 116 -8.74 6.76 6.77
C ALA A 116 -7.87 5.53 7.09
N PRO A 117 -6.90 5.16 6.24
CA PRO A 117 -6.06 3.98 6.44
C PRO A 117 -4.99 4.18 7.53
N ARG A 118 -5.40 4.65 8.72
CA ARG A 118 -4.54 4.94 9.88
C ARG A 118 -3.72 3.74 10.35
N PHE A 119 -4.17 2.53 10.04
CA PHE A 119 -3.47 1.29 10.36
C PHE A 119 -2.15 1.12 9.59
N TYR A 120 -1.91 1.92 8.55
CA TYR A 120 -0.61 1.99 7.86
C TYR A 120 0.49 2.68 8.67
N ALA A 121 0.12 3.54 9.63
CA ALA A 121 1.06 4.15 10.56
C ALA A 121 1.52 3.18 11.69
N ASP A 122 0.92 1.99 11.79
CA ASP A 122 1.27 0.97 12.77
C ASP A 122 1.99 -0.23 12.10
N PRO A 123 3.30 -0.42 12.35
CA PRO A 123 4.07 -1.54 11.82
C PRO A 123 3.45 -2.93 12.07
N ALA A 124 2.78 -3.13 13.22
CA ALA A 124 2.15 -4.41 13.54
C ALA A 124 0.93 -4.68 12.65
N SER A 125 0.10 -3.66 12.45
CA SER A 125 -1.02 -3.71 11.52
C SER A 125 -0.57 -3.94 10.07
N VAL A 126 0.53 -3.32 9.63
CA VAL A 126 1.14 -3.55 8.31
C VAL A 126 1.63 -5.00 8.17
N ALA A 127 2.31 -5.54 9.19
CA ALA A 127 2.79 -6.93 9.17
C ALA A 127 1.64 -7.95 9.05
N GLU A 128 0.56 -7.79 9.81
CA GLU A 128 -0.63 -8.65 9.75
C GLU A 128 -1.36 -8.54 8.40
N LEU A 129 -1.45 -7.33 7.84
CA LEU A 129 -1.98 -7.10 6.49
C LEU A 129 -1.16 -7.88 5.45
N LEU A 130 0.16 -7.72 5.46
CA LEU A 130 1.06 -8.38 4.52
C LEU A 130 0.96 -9.90 4.63
N TRP A 131 0.91 -10.45 5.85
CA TRP A 131 0.67 -11.88 6.05
C TRP A 131 -0.64 -12.33 5.41
N ARG A 132 -1.74 -11.61 5.65
CA ARG A 132 -3.06 -11.94 5.09
C ARG A 132 -3.07 -11.91 3.55
N VAL A 133 -2.40 -10.95 2.94
CA VAL A 133 -2.35 -10.78 1.47
C VAL A 133 -1.40 -11.79 0.81
N LEU A 134 -0.28 -12.11 1.46
CA LEU A 134 0.78 -12.93 0.88
C LEU A 134 0.65 -14.42 1.19
N ARG A 135 -0.04 -14.85 2.26
CA ARG A 135 -0.15 -16.26 2.68
C ARG A 135 -0.69 -17.22 1.62
N GLY A 136 -1.51 -16.73 0.69
CA GLY A 136 -2.04 -17.54 -0.42
C GLY A 136 -1.09 -17.68 -1.62
N ARG A 137 0.03 -16.95 -1.62
CA ARG A 137 0.94 -16.85 -2.76
C ARG A 137 2.19 -17.68 -2.48
N ARG A 138 2.23 -18.92 -3.00
CA ARG A 138 3.28 -19.92 -2.69
C ARG A 138 4.71 -19.38 -2.64
N LEU A 139 5.08 -18.48 -3.56
CA LEU A 139 6.45 -17.94 -3.64
C LEU A 139 6.71 -16.73 -2.73
N LEU A 140 5.67 -16.10 -2.19
CA LEU A 140 5.73 -14.88 -1.37
C LEU A 140 5.20 -15.08 0.05
N ALA A 141 4.62 -16.25 0.33
CA ALA A 141 4.05 -16.58 1.62
C ALA A 141 5.14 -16.69 2.68
N PHE A 142 4.78 -16.29 3.91
CA PHE A 142 5.58 -16.50 5.10
C PHE A 142 4.67 -16.99 6.23
N ASP A 143 5.25 -17.73 7.17
CA ASP A 143 4.50 -18.28 8.30
C ASP A 143 4.17 -17.19 9.33
N ARG A 144 3.06 -17.39 10.05
CA ARG A 144 2.60 -16.49 11.12
C ARG A 144 3.66 -16.27 12.19
N MET A 145 4.56 -17.23 12.43
CA MET A 145 5.67 -17.09 13.37
C MET A 145 6.63 -15.93 13.05
N HIS A 146 6.72 -15.49 11.78
CA HIS A 146 7.58 -14.38 11.40
C HIS A 146 6.92 -13.01 11.60
N ILE A 147 5.62 -12.93 11.96
CA ILE A 147 4.92 -11.63 12.09
C ILE A 147 5.63 -10.72 13.09
N ALA A 148 6.12 -11.25 14.22
CA ALA A 148 6.87 -10.48 15.20
C ALA A 148 8.17 -9.91 14.61
N ALA A 149 8.95 -10.74 13.90
CA ALA A 149 10.19 -10.31 13.25
C ALA A 149 9.93 -9.24 12.17
N VAL A 150 8.90 -9.45 11.33
CA VAL A 150 8.48 -8.48 10.31
C VAL A 150 8.04 -7.16 10.96
N THR A 151 7.30 -7.21 12.06
CA THR A 151 6.87 -6.03 12.81
C THR A 151 8.07 -5.23 13.30
N THR A 152 9.08 -5.90 13.89
CA THR A 152 10.31 -5.25 14.33
C THR A 152 11.04 -4.60 13.15
N CYS A 153 11.26 -5.31 12.05
CA CYS A 153 11.93 -4.73 10.88
C CYS A 153 11.18 -3.52 10.29
N LEU A 154 9.84 -3.55 10.26
CA LEU A 154 9.03 -2.42 9.80
C LEU A 154 9.11 -1.23 10.77
N ALA A 155 9.07 -1.48 12.08
CA ALA A 155 9.22 -0.44 13.10
C ALA A 155 10.60 0.21 13.03
N ASP A 156 11.66 -0.57 12.82
CA ASP A 156 13.02 -0.06 12.66
C ASP A 156 13.18 0.77 11.39
N ALA A 157 12.43 0.45 10.32
CA ALA A 157 12.46 1.18 9.05
C ALA A 157 11.57 2.44 9.05
N GLN A 158 10.57 2.52 9.93
CA GLN A 158 9.58 3.61 9.93
C GLN A 158 10.19 5.02 10.06
N PRO A 159 11.20 5.28 10.93
CA PRO A 159 11.84 6.59 10.99
C PRO A 159 12.49 7.03 9.67
N ASP A 160 13.10 6.09 8.95
CA ASP A 160 13.73 6.35 7.65
C ASP A 160 12.69 6.63 6.56
N VAL A 161 11.52 5.96 6.62
CA VAL A 161 10.37 6.23 5.75
C VAL A 161 9.84 7.64 6.01
N ALA A 162 9.58 8.00 7.27
CA ALA A 162 9.08 9.31 7.66
C ALA A 162 10.05 10.44 7.23
N ALA A 163 11.36 10.23 7.37
CA ALA A 163 12.37 11.17 6.91
C ALA A 163 12.40 11.33 5.38
N ALA A 164 12.10 10.27 4.62
CA ALA A 164 12.06 10.29 3.16
C ALA A 164 10.76 10.90 2.60
N ALA A 165 9.65 10.79 3.35
CA ALA A 165 8.30 11.09 2.88
C ALA A 165 8.15 12.46 2.20
N PRO A 166 8.65 13.59 2.75
CA PRO A 166 8.51 14.90 2.10
C PRO A 166 9.15 14.95 0.70
N SER A 167 10.31 14.32 0.53
CA SER A 167 11.03 14.29 -0.75
C SER A 167 10.32 13.43 -1.79
N VAL A 168 9.71 12.34 -1.35
CA VAL A 168 8.94 11.43 -2.21
C VAL A 168 7.65 12.11 -2.66
N PHE A 169 6.91 12.74 -1.75
CA PHE A 169 5.68 13.44 -2.10
C PHE A 169 5.93 14.64 -3.02
N ALA A 170 7.03 15.36 -2.84
CA ALA A 170 7.43 16.42 -3.77
C ALA A 170 7.67 15.88 -5.19
N ALA A 171 8.39 14.76 -5.31
CA ALA A 171 8.69 14.15 -6.61
C ALA A 171 7.48 13.54 -7.34
N LEU A 172 6.36 13.32 -6.63
CA LEU A 172 5.10 12.81 -7.19
C LEU A 172 4.07 13.92 -7.46
N GLY A 173 4.30 15.13 -6.93
CA GLY A 173 3.41 16.29 -7.09
C GLY A 173 3.80 17.24 -8.22
N ASP A 174 4.98 17.05 -8.82
CA ASP A 174 5.47 17.73 -10.03
C ASP A 174 5.04 16.99 -11.31
#